data_AF-A0A0U1DQW1-F1
#
_entry.id   AF-A0A0U1DQW1-F1
#
_cell.length_a   1.000
_cell.length_b   1.000
_cell.length_c   1.000
_cell.angle_alpha   90.00
_cell.angle_beta   90.00
_cell.angle_gamma   90.00
#
_symmetry.space_group_name_H-M   'P 1'
#
loop_
_entity.id
_entity.type
_entity.pdbx_description
1 polymer ?
#
loop_
_entity_poly.entity_id
_entity_poly.type
_entity_poly.pdbx_seq_one_letter_code
_entity_poly.pdbx_strand_id
1 'polypeptide(L)'
;MTAPGEAHDIFEPSSDTESARASAANEGSNVCRAAALSSLLQEAITPMRQLAAEQRALGFSPLMIEAGGQLWRERDPLRQLDDVPLLPGDDLDGARVRRWAELNATANPRRAVGFLIAMLGSDLERESAAAAAALWRGLGLATRQLPPPGPSRLRLYERIYFDLDRGIRNVPGALPFPWWGDGGRGVFAGEQEDWEPERWQEIYTRLIFGSRLERDTSFETFVVTALARTRLEGALRSPDAVTRSLALAAVEFPEARERPTLQPPIEPPPTAPGALTLSTIIHGTWGWKGGWWRPGGTFHRYILDTHRPNLYNRGAKFSWSGAYSRSQRDLAVRDFTEWMNEVAPQGIQTLFGHSYGGEIAARATRAGNRIHELVLLSTPVTEHVAQASDGDVRIVDIRLRFDPVLAVAGTGQRLPARQKVTEVLLNRWRLDHGATHDEQVWRSEDVARRGRV
;
A
#
# COMPACT_ATOMS: atom_id res chain seq x y z
N MET A 1 -16.23 14.44 26.52
CA MET A 1 -14.97 13.82 26.06
C MET A 1 -15.13 13.49 24.59
N THR A 2 -14.56 14.32 23.72
CA THR A 2 -14.48 14.09 22.27
C THR A 2 -13.42 13.02 22.01
N ALA A 3 -13.74 12.00 21.21
CA ALA A 3 -12.81 10.93 20.88
C ALA A 3 -11.60 11.47 20.07
N PRO A 4 -10.36 11.09 20.40
CA PRO A 4 -9.17 11.47 19.65
C PRO A 4 -9.02 10.51 18.45
N GLY A 5 -9.31 10.97 17.22
CA GLY A 5 -9.06 10.13 16.04
C GLY A 5 -9.55 10.67 14.69
N GLU A 6 -10.53 11.57 14.66
CA GLU A 6 -11.27 11.88 13.40
C GLU A 6 -10.55 12.78 12.38
N ALA A 7 -9.40 13.39 12.68
CA ALA A 7 -8.92 14.54 11.90
C ALA A 7 -7.61 14.35 11.13
N HIS A 8 -6.82 13.30 11.40
CA HIS A 8 -5.41 13.28 10.94
C HIS A 8 -5.17 12.61 9.58
N ASP A 9 -6.15 11.94 8.98
CA ASP A 9 -6.00 11.25 7.69
C ASP A 9 -6.78 11.91 6.54
N ILE A 10 -7.71 12.82 6.85
CA ILE A 10 -8.50 13.57 5.85
C ILE A 10 -7.65 14.70 5.29
N PHE A 11 -7.69 14.89 3.97
CA PHE A 11 -7.04 16.01 3.31
C PHE A 11 -7.83 16.47 2.09
N GLU A 12 -7.46 17.63 1.54
CA GLU A 12 -7.92 18.08 0.22
C GLU A 12 -6.76 17.93 -0.76
N PRO A 13 -6.94 17.26 -1.91
CA PRO A 13 -5.87 17.11 -2.88
C PRO A 13 -5.56 18.48 -3.51
N SER A 14 -4.28 18.75 -3.74
CA SER A 14 -3.87 19.95 -4.46
C SER A 14 -3.22 19.58 -5.78
N SER A 15 -3.58 20.32 -6.84
CA SER A 15 -2.94 20.22 -8.14
C SER A 15 -1.82 21.25 -8.34
N ASP A 16 -1.64 22.17 -7.39
CA ASP A 16 -0.61 23.19 -7.46
C ASP A 16 0.79 22.56 -7.35
N THR A 17 1.73 23.05 -8.15
CA THR A 17 3.12 22.60 -8.11
C THR A 17 3.77 22.94 -6.77
N GLU A 18 3.45 24.09 -6.16
CA GLU A 18 4.01 24.47 -4.85
C GLU A 18 3.52 23.55 -3.72
N SER A 19 2.39 22.87 -3.89
CA SER A 19 1.92 21.88 -2.92
C SER A 19 2.79 20.63 -2.85
N ALA A 20 3.82 20.52 -3.69
CA ALA A 20 4.86 19.50 -3.54
C ALA A 20 5.69 19.70 -2.25
N ARG A 21 5.82 20.93 -1.71
CA ARG A 21 6.56 21.20 -0.47
C ARG A 21 6.07 20.37 0.70
N ALA A 22 6.98 19.96 1.58
CA ALA A 22 6.64 19.33 2.85
C ALA A 22 5.83 20.32 3.70
N SER A 23 4.62 19.92 4.05
CA SER A 23 3.81 20.60 5.07
C SER A 23 2.68 19.67 5.51
N ALA A 24 2.19 19.84 6.73
CA ALA A 24 1.05 19.07 7.22
C ALA A 24 -0.19 19.19 6.31
N ALA A 25 -0.40 20.36 5.68
CA ALA A 25 -1.51 20.58 4.76
C ALA A 25 -1.38 19.81 3.44
N ASN A 26 -0.15 19.56 2.98
CA ASN A 26 0.13 18.89 1.72
C ASN A 26 0.49 17.40 1.89
N GLU A 27 0.71 16.94 3.12
CA GLU A 27 1.22 15.60 3.43
C GLU A 27 0.42 14.52 2.69
N GLY A 28 -0.92 14.58 2.75
CA GLY A 28 -1.78 13.61 2.08
C GLY A 28 -1.64 13.60 0.55
N SER A 29 -1.53 14.79 -0.06
CA SER A 29 -1.28 14.90 -1.51
C SER A 29 0.07 14.28 -1.87
N ASN A 30 1.12 14.57 -1.09
CA ASN A 30 2.46 14.06 -1.32
C ASN A 30 2.58 12.55 -1.13
N VAL A 31 1.92 11.99 -0.11
CA VAL A 31 1.82 10.53 0.08
C VAL A 31 1.16 9.86 -1.12
N CYS A 32 0.04 10.41 -1.61
CA CYS A 32 -0.64 9.87 -2.79
C CYS A 32 0.19 10.02 -4.07
N ARG A 33 0.91 11.14 -4.25
CA ARG A 33 1.87 11.32 -5.36
C ARG A 33 2.98 10.26 -5.31
N ALA A 34 3.56 10.03 -4.13
CA ALA A 34 4.58 9.00 -3.93
C ALA A 34 4.08 7.63 -4.38
N ALA A 35 2.90 7.26 -3.89
CA ALA A 35 2.28 5.98 -4.17
C ALA A 35 1.93 5.81 -5.65
N ALA A 36 1.42 6.87 -6.30
CA ALA A 36 1.21 6.88 -7.75
C ALA A 36 2.52 6.71 -8.53
N LEU A 37 3.60 7.40 -8.12
CA LEU A 37 4.92 7.21 -8.74
C LEU A 37 5.46 5.79 -8.53
N SER A 38 5.18 5.15 -7.39
CA SER A 38 5.49 3.73 -7.17
C SER A 38 4.86 2.84 -8.23
N SER A 39 3.56 3.01 -8.51
CA SER A 39 2.85 2.29 -9.57
C SER A 39 3.46 2.55 -10.95
N LEU A 40 3.77 3.81 -11.27
CA LEU A 40 4.32 4.19 -12.57
C LEU A 40 5.72 3.60 -12.78
N LEU A 41 6.58 3.59 -11.76
CA LEU A 41 7.89 2.94 -11.79
C LEU A 41 7.78 1.41 -11.89
N GLN A 42 6.70 0.82 -11.34
CA GLN A 42 6.35 -0.58 -11.53
C GLN A 42 5.72 -0.88 -12.90
N GLU A 43 5.47 0.12 -13.75
CA GLU A 43 4.71 -0.01 -15.00
C GLU A 43 3.31 -0.62 -14.79
N ALA A 44 2.68 -0.32 -13.64
CA ALA A 44 1.29 -0.66 -13.36
C ALA A 44 0.32 0.27 -14.13
N ILE A 45 0.47 0.28 -15.46
CA ILE A 45 -0.18 1.22 -16.39
C ILE A 45 -1.70 1.11 -16.29
N THR A 46 -2.24 -0.12 -16.34
CA THR A 46 -3.68 -0.36 -16.35
C THR A 46 -4.36 0.13 -15.06
N PRO A 47 -3.90 -0.24 -13.85
CA PRO A 47 -4.40 0.36 -12.61
C PRO A 47 -4.37 1.90 -12.59
N MET A 48 -3.28 2.52 -13.04
CA MET A 48 -3.14 3.97 -12.98
C MET A 48 -4.02 4.70 -13.99
N ARG A 49 -4.23 4.15 -15.20
CA ARG A 49 -5.12 4.78 -16.19
C ARG A 49 -6.57 4.94 -15.69
N GLN A 50 -7.03 4.03 -14.83
CA GLN A 50 -8.37 4.10 -14.22
C GLN A 50 -8.52 5.25 -13.21
N LEU A 51 -7.40 5.82 -12.74
CA LEU A 51 -7.34 6.88 -11.73
C LEU A 51 -6.94 8.23 -12.34
N ALA A 52 -7.27 8.47 -13.61
CA ALA A 52 -6.85 9.69 -14.31
C ALA A 52 -7.41 10.97 -13.67
N ALA A 53 -8.64 10.94 -13.14
CA ALA A 53 -9.24 12.09 -12.46
C ALA A 53 -8.52 12.40 -11.14
N GLU A 54 -8.23 11.37 -10.36
CA GLU A 54 -7.53 11.47 -9.09
C GLU A 54 -6.07 11.90 -9.27
N GLN A 55 -5.40 11.41 -10.31
CA GLN A 55 -4.06 11.89 -10.68
C GLN A 55 -4.06 13.38 -11.03
N ARG A 56 -5.05 13.89 -11.79
CA ARG A 56 -5.17 15.33 -12.05
C ARG A 56 -5.38 16.13 -10.77
N ALA A 57 -6.23 15.63 -9.87
CA ALA A 57 -6.45 16.26 -8.57
C ALA A 57 -5.17 16.34 -7.73
N LEU A 58 -4.28 15.34 -7.87
CA LEU A 58 -2.96 15.29 -7.23
C LEU A 58 -1.88 16.09 -8.00
N GLY A 59 -2.21 16.76 -9.09
CA GLY A 59 -1.27 17.61 -9.85
C GLY A 59 -0.42 16.89 -10.89
N PHE A 60 -0.79 15.68 -11.30
CA PHE A 60 -0.16 15.04 -12.46
C PHE A 60 -0.64 15.70 -13.75
N SER A 61 0.29 16.07 -14.63
CA SER A 61 0.01 16.69 -15.91
C SER A 61 -0.67 15.72 -16.88
N PRO A 62 -1.38 16.22 -17.92
CA PRO A 62 -1.92 15.37 -18.98
C PRO A 62 -0.84 14.48 -19.62
N LEU A 63 0.37 15.02 -19.83
CA LEU A 63 1.51 14.28 -20.36
C LEU A 63 1.88 13.08 -19.47
N MET A 64 1.96 13.29 -18.15
CA MET A 64 2.24 12.22 -17.19
C MET A 64 1.18 11.12 -17.22
N ILE A 65 -0.10 11.50 -17.27
CA ILE A 65 -1.23 10.58 -17.29
C ILE A 65 -1.27 9.78 -18.60
N GLU A 66 -1.00 10.43 -19.73
CA GLU A 66 -0.95 9.79 -21.05
C GLU A 66 0.24 8.83 -21.17
N ALA A 67 1.43 9.29 -20.78
CA ALA A 67 2.64 8.46 -20.78
C ALA A 67 2.48 7.23 -19.87
N GLY A 68 1.80 7.39 -18.72
CA GLY A 68 1.41 6.27 -17.85
C GLY A 68 2.58 5.43 -17.33
N GLY A 69 3.80 5.97 -17.32
CA GLY A 69 5.01 5.23 -16.94
C GLY A 69 5.50 4.24 -17.99
N GLN A 70 4.99 4.28 -19.23
CA GLN A 70 5.44 3.40 -20.30
C GLN A 70 6.95 3.52 -20.53
N LEU A 71 7.63 2.38 -20.64
CA LEU A 71 9.07 2.27 -20.92
C LEU A 71 9.97 2.81 -19.81
N TRP A 72 9.42 3.09 -18.61
CA TRP A 72 10.21 3.59 -17.49
C TRP A 72 11.21 2.54 -16.97
N ARG A 73 10.96 1.23 -17.14
CA ARG A 73 11.91 0.17 -16.77
C ARG A 73 13.03 -0.03 -17.76
N GLU A 74 12.89 0.43 -19.01
CA GLU A 74 13.94 0.31 -20.03
C GLU A 74 15.16 1.19 -19.72
N ARG A 75 14.96 2.21 -18.87
CA ARG A 75 16.02 3.09 -18.38
C ARG A 75 16.19 2.82 -16.89
N ASP A 76 17.35 2.35 -16.43
CA ASP A 76 17.60 2.30 -14.99
C ASP A 76 17.66 3.74 -14.46
N PRO A 77 16.64 4.24 -13.74
CA PRO A 77 16.58 5.65 -13.38
C PRO A 77 17.59 6.00 -12.27
N LEU A 78 18.26 4.99 -11.69
CA LEU A 78 19.37 5.16 -10.74
C LEU A 78 20.73 5.27 -11.44
N ARG A 79 20.87 4.79 -12.69
CA ARG A 79 22.09 5.00 -13.47
C ARG A 79 22.02 6.42 -14.04
N GLN A 80 22.88 7.32 -13.52
CA GLN A 80 22.96 8.76 -13.85
C GLN A 80 22.02 9.66 -13.03
N LEU A 81 22.05 9.54 -11.70
CA LEU A 81 21.51 10.58 -10.81
C LEU A 81 22.32 11.91 -10.87
N ASP A 82 23.45 11.91 -11.59
CA ASP A 82 24.31 13.07 -11.84
C ASP A 82 23.57 14.28 -12.44
N ASP A 83 22.50 14.06 -13.21
CA ASP A 83 21.65 15.12 -13.80
C ASP A 83 20.73 15.80 -12.77
N VAL A 84 20.82 15.36 -11.51
CA VAL A 84 19.89 15.69 -10.43
C VAL A 84 20.66 15.98 -9.12
N PRO A 85 21.66 16.88 -9.07
CA PRO A 85 22.41 17.13 -7.85
C PRO A 85 21.49 17.68 -6.74
N LEU A 86 21.50 17.03 -5.58
CA LEU A 86 21.21 17.66 -4.30
C LEU A 86 22.57 18.07 -3.73
N LEU A 87 22.80 19.36 -3.56
CA LEU A 87 24.04 19.92 -3.02
C LEU A 87 23.94 20.10 -1.50
N PRO A 88 25.05 20.00 -0.74
CA PRO A 88 25.05 20.33 0.68
C PRO A 88 24.51 21.76 0.89
N GLY A 89 23.44 21.90 1.65
CA GLY A 89 22.73 23.17 1.87
C GLY A 89 21.56 23.45 0.93
N ASP A 90 21.26 22.54 -0.01
CA ASP A 90 20.03 22.64 -0.80
C ASP A 90 18.80 22.55 0.10
N ASP A 91 17.86 23.46 -0.15
CA ASP A 91 16.48 23.35 0.33
C ASP A 91 15.83 22.11 -0.30
N LEU A 92 15.60 21.06 0.50
CA LEU A 92 14.97 19.82 0.05
C LEU A 92 13.57 20.06 -0.52
N ASP A 93 12.83 21.04 0.02
CA ASP A 93 11.51 21.39 -0.48
C ASP A 93 11.60 22.10 -1.82
N GLY A 94 12.50 23.07 -1.94
CA GLY A 94 12.81 23.72 -3.21
C GLY A 94 13.25 22.72 -4.28
N ALA A 95 14.09 21.75 -3.92
CA ALA A 95 14.48 20.67 -4.83
C ALA A 95 13.27 19.83 -5.24
N ARG A 96 12.45 19.39 -4.27
CA ARG A 96 11.25 18.58 -4.52
C ARG A 96 10.26 19.28 -5.44
N VAL A 97 9.93 20.56 -5.21
CA VAL A 97 9.05 21.36 -6.06
C VAL A 97 9.58 21.45 -7.49
N ARG A 98 10.88 21.79 -7.65
CA ARG A 98 11.52 21.83 -8.98
C ARG A 98 11.42 20.48 -9.68
N ARG A 99 11.72 19.37 -9.00
CA ARG A 99 11.62 18.02 -9.59
C ARG A 99 10.21 17.63 -9.97
N TRP A 100 9.22 18.02 -9.17
CA TRP A 100 7.81 17.80 -9.48
C TRP A 100 7.38 18.57 -10.74
N ALA A 101 7.79 19.83 -10.87
CA ALA A 101 7.55 20.63 -12.08
C ALA A 101 8.24 20.02 -13.31
N GLU A 102 9.52 19.67 -13.20
CA GLU A 102 10.29 19.04 -14.29
C GLU A 102 9.69 17.69 -14.70
N LEU A 103 9.25 16.89 -13.74
CA LEU A 103 8.56 15.63 -14.00
C LEU A 103 7.29 15.86 -14.81
N ASN A 104 6.45 16.80 -14.38
CA ASN A 104 5.19 17.11 -15.07
C ASN A 104 5.40 17.68 -16.47
N ALA A 105 6.51 18.37 -16.71
CA ALA A 105 6.88 18.89 -18.02
C ALA A 105 7.47 17.84 -18.97
N THR A 106 8.07 16.76 -18.45
CA THR A 106 8.89 15.83 -19.27
C THR A 106 8.48 14.37 -19.21
N ALA A 107 7.63 13.99 -18.26
CA ALA A 107 7.30 12.61 -17.91
C ALA A 107 8.53 11.70 -17.74
N ASN A 108 9.64 12.27 -17.27
CA ASN A 108 10.92 11.57 -17.16
C ASN A 108 11.03 10.81 -15.82
N PRO A 109 11.25 9.47 -15.82
CA PRO A 109 11.36 8.68 -14.60
C PRO A 109 12.49 9.14 -13.66
N ARG A 110 13.56 9.74 -14.20
CA ARG A 110 14.65 10.27 -13.37
C ARG A 110 14.20 11.42 -12.48
N ARG A 111 13.28 12.26 -12.97
CA ARG A 111 12.72 13.39 -12.19
C ARG A 111 11.77 12.87 -11.11
N ALA A 112 11.03 11.79 -11.40
CA ALA A 112 10.24 11.08 -10.39
C ALA A 112 11.12 10.51 -9.27
N VAL A 113 12.22 9.81 -9.61
CA VAL A 113 13.15 9.30 -8.60
C VAL A 113 13.81 10.42 -7.81
N GLY A 114 14.21 11.52 -8.46
CA GLY A 114 14.75 12.70 -7.78
C GLY A 114 13.75 13.33 -6.80
N PHE A 115 12.48 13.45 -7.18
CA PHE A 115 11.40 13.89 -6.30
C PHE A 115 11.24 12.96 -5.09
N LEU A 116 11.21 11.65 -5.31
CA LEU A 116 11.09 10.66 -4.25
C LEU A 116 12.32 10.66 -3.31
N ILE A 117 13.54 10.81 -3.84
CA ILE A 117 14.74 10.92 -3.02
C ILE A 117 14.69 12.16 -2.13
N ALA A 118 14.28 13.32 -2.65
CA ALA A 118 14.11 14.53 -1.83
C ALA A 118 13.03 14.34 -0.75
N MET A 119 11.92 13.69 -1.10
CA MET A 119 10.83 13.41 -0.16
C MET A 119 11.17 12.35 0.90
N LEU A 120 12.10 11.43 0.61
CA LEU A 120 12.62 10.48 1.59
C LEU A 120 13.24 11.19 2.81
N GLY A 121 13.83 12.37 2.61
CA GLY A 121 14.39 13.21 3.66
C GLY A 121 13.39 14.14 4.38
N SER A 122 12.08 13.98 4.14
CA SER A 122 11.04 14.78 4.81
C SER A 122 11.09 14.61 6.34
N ASP A 123 10.77 15.68 7.07
CA ASP A 123 10.46 15.64 8.50
C ASP A 123 9.06 15.07 8.78
N LEU A 124 8.21 14.94 7.75
CA LEU A 124 6.89 14.32 7.87
C LEU A 124 6.99 12.80 7.73
N GLU A 125 6.53 12.10 8.76
CA GLU A 125 6.67 10.65 8.89
C GLU A 125 6.12 9.90 7.67
N ARG A 126 4.88 10.24 7.27
CA ARG A 126 4.15 9.53 6.22
C ARG A 126 4.71 9.84 4.83
N GLU A 127 5.15 11.07 4.58
CA GLU A 127 5.83 11.42 3.32
C GLU A 127 7.13 10.63 3.16
N SER A 128 7.96 10.62 4.20
CA SER A 128 9.23 9.88 4.19
C SER A 128 8.99 8.37 3.99
N ALA A 129 8.00 7.80 4.69
CA ALA A 129 7.62 6.40 4.54
C ALA A 129 7.06 6.09 3.15
N ALA A 130 6.21 6.95 2.59
CA ALA A 130 5.64 6.78 1.25
C ALA A 130 6.72 6.87 0.17
N ALA A 131 7.69 7.78 0.32
CA ALA A 131 8.86 7.88 -0.54
C ALA A 131 9.71 6.62 -0.49
N ALA A 132 10.01 6.12 0.71
CA ALA A 132 10.76 4.88 0.92
C ALA A 132 10.05 3.68 0.28
N ALA A 133 8.74 3.57 0.50
CA ALA A 133 7.89 2.55 -0.11
C ALA A 133 7.93 2.62 -1.64
N ALA A 134 7.77 3.82 -2.20
CA ALA A 134 7.80 4.04 -3.64
C ALA A 134 9.16 3.75 -4.28
N LEU A 135 10.27 4.12 -3.63
CA LEU A 135 11.62 3.79 -4.11
C LEU A 135 11.88 2.29 -4.04
N TRP A 136 11.62 1.69 -2.88
CA TRP A 136 11.86 0.27 -2.62
C TRP A 136 11.11 -0.62 -3.61
N ARG A 137 9.81 -0.33 -3.77
CA ARG A 137 8.90 -1.13 -4.59
C ARG A 137 8.97 -0.74 -6.07
N GLY A 138 8.92 0.56 -6.36
CA GLY A 138 9.01 1.14 -7.71
C GLY A 138 10.26 0.70 -8.48
N LEU A 139 11.41 0.72 -7.82
CA LEU A 139 12.70 0.42 -8.44
C LEU A 139 13.15 -1.04 -8.27
N GLY A 140 12.33 -1.86 -7.59
CA GLY A 140 12.65 -3.25 -7.29
C GLY A 140 13.91 -3.39 -6.43
N LEU A 141 14.15 -2.49 -5.47
CA LEU A 141 15.42 -2.45 -4.73
C LEU A 141 15.69 -3.74 -3.94
N ALA A 142 14.65 -4.44 -3.48
CA ALA A 142 14.80 -5.71 -2.75
C ALA A 142 15.42 -6.84 -3.59
N THR A 143 15.24 -6.80 -4.91
CA THR A 143 15.76 -7.84 -5.82
C THR A 143 17.08 -7.42 -6.49
N ARG A 144 17.54 -6.18 -6.28
CA ARG A 144 18.84 -5.71 -6.76
C ARG A 144 19.95 -6.30 -5.90
N GLN A 145 20.93 -6.94 -6.53
CA GLN A 145 22.16 -7.33 -5.86
C GLN A 145 23.01 -6.08 -5.61
N LEU A 146 23.06 -5.62 -4.36
CA LEU A 146 23.82 -4.46 -3.95
C LEU A 146 24.75 -4.80 -2.77
N PRO A 147 26.03 -4.39 -2.81
CA PRO A 147 26.75 -3.85 -3.97
C PRO A 147 26.93 -4.89 -5.09
N PRO A 148 27.05 -4.48 -6.37
CA PRO A 148 27.42 -5.40 -7.44
C PRO A 148 28.79 -6.04 -7.12
N PRO A 149 28.98 -7.33 -7.44
CA PRO A 149 30.26 -8.00 -7.21
C PRO A 149 31.41 -7.31 -7.98
N GLY A 150 32.61 -7.26 -7.39
CA GLY A 150 33.81 -6.71 -8.02
C GLY A 150 34.38 -5.44 -7.36
N PRO A 151 35.20 -4.64 -8.08
CA PRO A 151 35.94 -3.49 -7.52
C PRO A 151 35.06 -2.41 -6.88
N SER A 152 33.81 -2.26 -7.30
CA SER A 152 32.86 -1.31 -6.71
C SER A 152 32.46 -1.69 -5.29
N ARG A 153 32.42 -3.00 -4.97
CA ARG A 153 32.15 -3.48 -3.60
C ARG A 153 33.31 -3.17 -2.65
N LEU A 154 34.55 -3.28 -3.11
CA LEU A 154 35.74 -2.94 -2.34
C LEU A 154 35.80 -1.43 -2.08
N ARG A 155 35.58 -0.60 -3.12
CA ARG A 155 35.49 0.86 -2.96
C ARG A 155 34.37 1.30 -2.04
N LEU A 156 33.20 0.65 -2.12
CA LEU A 156 32.11 0.87 -1.18
C LEU A 156 32.54 0.55 0.26
N TYR A 157 33.19 -0.59 0.48
CA TYR A 157 33.71 -0.99 1.79
C TYR A 157 34.74 0.01 2.31
N GLU A 158 35.73 0.39 1.50
CA GLU A 158 36.74 1.38 1.87
C GLU A 158 36.10 2.71 2.27
N ARG A 159 35.12 3.19 1.51
CA ARG A 159 34.42 4.45 1.78
C ARG A 159 33.58 4.41 3.05
N ILE A 160 32.88 3.31 3.31
CA ILE A 160 32.11 3.11 4.55
C ILE A 160 33.01 3.08 5.78
N TYR A 161 34.16 2.40 5.70
CA TYR A 161 35.02 2.17 6.86
C TYR A 161 36.04 3.27 7.10
N PHE A 162 36.52 3.94 6.06
CA PHE A 162 37.65 4.87 6.17
C PHE A 162 37.26 6.33 5.90
N ASP A 163 36.37 6.61 4.94
CA ASP A 163 36.01 8.00 4.59
C ASP A 163 34.85 8.54 5.41
N LEU A 164 33.94 7.67 5.82
CA LEU A 164 32.80 8.02 6.67
C LEU A 164 33.21 8.19 8.16
N ASP A 165 34.48 7.96 8.55
CA ASP A 165 34.94 7.98 9.95
C ASP A 165 35.72 9.25 10.37
N ARG A 166 34.96 10.23 10.87
CA ARG A 166 35.24 10.97 12.13
C ARG A 166 33.94 11.41 12.87
N GLY A 167 32.78 11.41 12.20
CA GLY A 167 31.49 11.81 12.78
C GLY A 167 30.41 10.72 12.88
N ILE A 168 30.59 9.55 12.26
CA ILE A 168 29.55 8.50 12.14
C ILE A 168 29.57 7.48 13.29
N ARG A 169 30.58 7.50 14.17
CA ARG A 169 30.63 6.63 15.36
C ARG A 169 29.45 6.81 16.35
N ASN A 170 28.67 7.88 16.20
CA ASN A 170 27.44 8.15 16.97
C ASN A 170 26.15 7.81 16.22
N VAL A 171 26.23 7.28 14.99
CA VAL A 171 25.04 6.80 14.28
C VAL A 171 24.66 5.44 14.89
N PRO A 172 23.40 5.22 15.29
CA PRO A 172 22.96 4.00 15.93
C PRO A 172 23.39 2.75 15.14
N GLY A 173 23.64 1.64 15.83
CA GLY A 173 23.96 0.32 15.26
C GLY A 173 22.87 -0.31 14.36
N ALA A 174 21.96 0.52 13.81
CA ALA A 174 20.84 0.17 12.96
C ALA A 174 21.05 0.55 11.47
N LEU A 175 22.22 1.11 11.08
CA LEU A 175 22.53 1.21 9.65
C LEU A 175 22.78 -0.19 9.07
N PRO A 176 22.12 -0.55 7.95
CA PRO A 176 22.06 -1.92 7.46
C PRO A 176 23.30 -2.19 6.60
N PHE A 177 24.48 -2.08 7.19
CA PHE A 177 25.65 -2.64 6.55
C PHE A 177 25.56 -4.16 6.73
N PRO A 178 25.40 -4.94 5.64
CA PRO A 178 25.04 -6.36 5.70
C PRO A 178 26.05 -7.28 6.41
N TRP A 179 27.16 -6.72 6.90
CA TRP A 179 28.21 -7.39 7.67
C TRP A 179 28.32 -6.91 9.14
N TRP A 180 27.47 -5.98 9.60
CA TRP A 180 27.52 -5.36 10.94
C TRP A 180 26.40 -5.79 11.91
N GLY A 181 25.84 -7.00 11.75
CA GLY A 181 25.03 -7.61 12.80
C GLY A 181 23.85 -8.42 12.28
N ASP A 182 23.68 -9.59 12.92
CA ASP A 182 22.70 -10.66 12.73
C ASP A 182 21.75 -10.59 11.53
N GLY A 183 22.03 -11.50 10.59
CA GLY A 183 21.12 -11.82 9.51
C GLY A 183 19.69 -12.08 10.00
N GLY A 184 18.77 -11.26 9.51
CA GLY A 184 17.39 -11.69 9.21
C GLY A 184 16.56 -12.21 10.38
N ARG A 185 16.87 -11.89 11.64
CA ARG A 185 16.04 -12.30 12.78
C ARG A 185 15.18 -11.15 13.27
N GLY A 186 13.90 -11.20 12.86
CA GLY A 186 12.80 -10.53 13.55
C GLY A 186 12.44 -9.14 13.06
N VAL A 187 12.02 -9.00 11.79
CA VAL A 187 11.40 -7.76 11.23
C VAL A 187 10.16 -7.29 12.04
N PHE A 188 9.70 -8.08 13.01
CA PHE A 188 8.47 -7.85 13.77
C PHE A 188 8.59 -8.04 15.28
N ALA A 189 9.81 -8.14 15.82
CA ALA A 189 10.06 -8.24 17.26
C ALA A 189 10.77 -6.97 17.75
N GLY A 190 9.99 -5.95 18.06
CA GLY A 190 10.47 -4.69 18.62
C GLY A 190 9.30 -3.88 19.18
N GLU A 191 9.60 -3.04 20.17
CA GLU A 191 8.65 -2.06 20.70
C GLU A 191 8.25 -1.07 19.60
N GLN A 192 7.06 -0.46 19.74
CA GLN A 192 6.66 0.67 18.89
C GLN A 192 7.73 1.75 18.97
N GLU A 193 8.08 2.33 17.83
CA GLU A 193 9.10 3.39 17.75
C GLU A 193 8.42 4.68 17.30
N ASP A 194 8.57 5.71 18.12
CA ASP A 194 8.06 7.06 17.81
C ASP A 194 8.91 7.70 16.70
N TRP A 195 8.28 8.60 15.94
CA TRP A 195 8.94 9.32 14.85
C TRP A 195 9.84 10.43 15.39
N GLU A 196 11.14 10.37 15.07
CA GLU A 196 12.15 11.38 15.43
C GLU A 196 12.65 12.10 14.16
N PRO A 197 11.98 13.20 13.74
CA PRO A 197 12.26 13.86 12.45
C PRO A 197 13.69 14.42 12.36
N GLU A 198 14.21 15.04 13.42
CA GLU A 198 15.55 15.64 13.42
C GLU A 198 16.64 14.58 13.24
N ARG A 199 16.50 13.45 13.95
CA ARG A 199 17.41 12.31 13.83
C ARG A 199 17.36 11.70 12.44
N TRP A 200 16.16 11.55 11.87
CA TRP A 200 16.02 11.05 10.52
C TRP A 200 16.68 11.96 9.49
N GLN A 201 16.42 13.27 9.56
CA GLN A 201 17.02 14.26 8.67
C GLN A 201 18.55 14.29 8.80
N GLU A 202 19.10 14.17 10.00
CA GLU A 202 20.54 14.06 10.23
C GLU A 202 21.14 12.84 9.52
N ILE A 203 20.52 11.65 9.68
CA ILE A 203 20.94 10.41 9.01
C ILE A 203 20.86 10.57 7.49
N TYR A 204 19.72 11.06 6.99
CA TYR A 204 19.46 11.26 5.57
C TYR A 204 20.50 12.20 4.95
N THR A 205 20.65 13.41 5.49
CA THR A 205 21.57 14.45 4.99
C THR A 205 23.01 13.93 5.01
N ARG A 206 23.46 13.32 6.10
CA ARG A 206 24.82 12.77 6.17
C ARG A 206 25.11 11.73 5.09
N LEU A 207 24.19 10.78 4.90
CA LEU A 207 24.38 9.71 3.92
C LEU A 207 24.23 10.20 2.49
N ILE A 208 23.17 10.97 2.19
CA ILE A 208 22.90 11.41 0.81
C ILE A 208 23.97 12.40 0.32
N PHE A 209 24.41 13.36 1.13
CA PHE A 209 25.41 14.33 0.70
C PHE A 209 26.83 13.75 0.76
N GLY A 210 27.12 12.91 1.76
CA GLY A 210 28.39 12.17 1.82
C GLY A 210 28.61 11.25 0.61
N SER A 211 27.52 10.78 -0.02
CA SER A 211 27.57 9.92 -1.20
C SER A 211 28.01 10.60 -2.49
N ARG A 212 27.85 11.92 -2.61
CA ARG A 212 27.98 12.64 -3.88
C ARG A 212 29.32 13.35 -4.11
N LEU A 213 30.25 13.26 -3.16
CA LEU A 213 31.57 13.90 -3.26
C LEU A 213 32.42 13.34 -4.42
N GLU A 214 32.20 12.09 -4.81
CA GLU A 214 32.83 11.46 -5.97
C GLU A 214 31.73 10.74 -6.76
N ARG A 215 31.56 11.07 -8.05
CA ARG A 215 30.47 10.65 -8.97
C ARG A 215 30.40 9.13 -9.22
N ASP A 216 30.24 8.33 -8.16
CA ASP A 216 30.05 6.88 -8.22
C ASP A 216 28.56 6.53 -8.05
N THR A 217 27.91 6.30 -9.19
CA THR A 217 26.49 5.91 -9.25
C THR A 217 26.18 4.62 -8.48
N SER A 218 27.15 3.73 -8.30
CA SER A 218 26.96 2.48 -7.54
C SER A 218 26.82 2.78 -6.05
N PHE A 219 27.62 3.72 -5.55
CA PHE A 219 27.58 4.17 -4.15
C PHE A 219 26.27 4.91 -3.85
N GLU A 220 25.82 5.80 -4.74
CA GLU A 220 24.53 6.50 -4.60
C GLU A 220 23.35 5.53 -4.57
N THR A 221 23.33 4.55 -5.47
CA THR A 221 22.29 3.51 -5.50
C THR A 221 22.26 2.71 -4.20
N PHE A 222 23.43 2.35 -3.69
CA PHE A 222 23.55 1.67 -2.40
C PHE A 222 22.99 2.53 -1.26
N VAL A 223 23.37 3.81 -1.19
CA VAL A 223 22.89 4.74 -0.14
C VAL A 223 21.38 4.92 -0.18
N VAL A 224 20.79 5.15 -1.37
CA VAL A 224 19.33 5.27 -1.51
C VAL A 224 18.63 3.97 -1.06
N THR A 225 19.21 2.81 -1.40
CA THR A 225 18.67 1.51 -0.98
C THR A 225 18.74 1.33 0.53
N ALA A 226 19.87 1.66 1.16
CA ALA A 226 20.05 1.59 2.60
C ALA A 226 19.06 2.51 3.33
N LEU A 227 18.95 3.77 2.89
CA LEU A 227 18.00 4.73 3.46
C LEU A 227 16.55 4.27 3.32
N ALA A 228 16.13 3.84 2.14
CA ALA A 228 14.76 3.35 1.92
C ALA A 228 14.46 2.13 2.80
N ARG A 229 15.40 1.18 2.91
CA ARG A 229 15.26 0.01 3.78
C ARG A 229 15.13 0.38 5.25
N THR A 230 16.06 1.18 5.77
CA THR A 230 16.04 1.63 7.16
C THR A 230 14.75 2.37 7.48
N ARG A 231 14.29 3.24 6.58
CA ARG A 231 13.03 3.94 6.78
C ARG A 231 11.85 2.99 6.84
N LEU A 232 11.79 1.99 5.96
CA LEU A 232 10.72 0.98 5.96
C LEU A 232 10.73 0.10 7.22
N GLU A 233 11.90 -0.33 7.69
CA GLU A 233 12.04 -1.11 8.93
C GLU A 233 11.52 -0.32 10.15
N GLY A 234 11.81 0.99 10.23
CA GLY A 234 11.20 1.87 11.24
C GLY A 234 9.69 2.06 11.02
N ALA A 235 9.25 2.27 9.78
CA ALA A 235 7.84 2.50 9.44
C ALA A 235 6.94 1.29 9.79
N LEU A 236 7.46 0.06 9.74
CA LEU A 236 6.74 -1.15 10.18
C LEU A 236 6.42 -1.15 11.68
N ARG A 237 7.18 -0.38 12.48
CA ARG A 237 7.03 -0.25 13.95
C ARG A 237 6.37 1.06 14.38
N SER A 238 6.04 1.93 13.43
CA SER A 238 5.35 3.20 13.69
C SER A 238 4.02 2.99 14.41
N PRO A 239 3.60 3.88 15.33
CA PRO A 239 2.24 3.89 15.88
C PRO A 239 1.18 4.34 14.86
N ASP A 240 1.57 5.06 13.80
CA ASP A 240 0.67 5.52 12.75
C ASP A 240 0.27 4.39 11.78
N ALA A 241 -1.04 4.19 11.63
CA ALA A 241 -1.58 3.09 10.83
C ALA A 241 -1.32 3.25 9.31
N VAL A 242 -1.31 4.49 8.82
CA VAL A 242 -1.03 4.79 7.41
C VAL A 242 0.42 4.44 7.09
N THR A 243 1.37 4.94 7.89
CA THR A 243 2.80 4.66 7.78
C THR A 243 3.09 3.15 7.75
N ARG A 244 2.53 2.39 8.71
CA ARG A 244 2.69 0.93 8.73
C ARG A 244 2.15 0.27 7.46
N SER A 245 0.97 0.69 7.00
CA SER A 245 0.32 0.09 5.84
C SER A 245 1.08 0.35 4.54
N LEU A 246 1.66 1.54 4.37
CA LEU A 246 2.56 1.87 3.26
C LEU A 246 3.80 0.97 3.26
N ALA A 247 4.42 0.80 4.42
CA ALA A 247 5.62 -0.04 4.55
C ALA A 247 5.32 -1.51 4.23
N LEU A 248 4.20 -2.03 4.75
CA LEU A 248 3.75 -3.40 4.47
C LEU A 248 3.51 -3.63 2.96
N ALA A 249 2.85 -2.70 2.28
CA ALA A 249 2.61 -2.79 0.84
C ALA A 249 3.91 -2.80 0.00
N ALA A 250 4.97 -2.18 0.51
CA ALA A 250 6.26 -2.15 -0.18
C ALA A 250 7.09 -3.42 0.02
N VAL A 251 7.12 -3.96 1.24
CA VAL A 251 8.03 -5.06 1.63
C VAL A 251 7.48 -6.44 1.25
N GLU A 252 6.15 -6.62 1.26
CA GLU A 252 5.54 -7.92 0.99
C GLU A 252 5.33 -8.14 -0.53
N PHE A 253 6.02 -9.14 -1.08
CA PHE A 253 5.99 -9.44 -2.52
C PHE A 253 4.82 -10.39 -2.87
N PRO A 254 3.93 -10.03 -3.81
CA PRO A 254 3.10 -11.02 -4.47
C PRO A 254 3.98 -11.74 -5.48
N GLU A 255 4.46 -12.94 -5.15
CA GLU A 255 5.10 -13.81 -6.13
C GLU A 255 4.13 -14.10 -7.29
N ALA A 256 4.52 -13.68 -8.50
CA ALA A 256 3.80 -13.91 -9.73
C ALA A 256 4.44 -15.08 -10.50
N ARG A 257 3.98 -16.31 -10.27
CA ARG A 257 3.94 -17.38 -11.28
C ARG A 257 2.72 -18.28 -11.04
N GLU A 258 1.90 -18.42 -12.07
CA GLU A 258 0.73 -19.30 -12.07
C GLU A 258 1.09 -20.75 -12.40
N ARG A 259 0.46 -21.68 -11.67
CA ARG A 259 -0.14 -22.88 -12.26
C ARG A 259 -1.60 -22.92 -11.82
N PRO A 260 -2.57 -23.04 -12.75
CA PRO A 260 -3.96 -23.16 -12.37
C PRO A 260 -4.25 -24.61 -11.98
N THR A 261 -4.80 -24.83 -10.79
CA THR A 261 -5.68 -25.98 -10.56
C THR A 261 -6.50 -25.78 -9.28
N LEU A 262 -7.71 -25.26 -9.43
CA LEU A 262 -8.84 -25.72 -8.63
C LEU A 262 -9.90 -26.17 -9.64
N GLN A 263 -10.27 -27.44 -9.57
CA GLN A 263 -11.37 -27.98 -10.35
C GLN A 263 -12.67 -27.26 -9.94
N PRO A 264 -13.57 -26.94 -10.88
CA PRO A 264 -14.89 -26.45 -10.52
C PRO A 264 -15.61 -27.54 -9.70
N PRO A 265 -16.20 -27.20 -8.54
CA PRO A 265 -17.02 -28.17 -7.84
C PRO A 265 -18.33 -28.42 -8.60
N ILE A 266 -18.87 -29.61 -8.31
CA ILE A 266 -20.12 -30.16 -8.83
C ILE A 266 -21.28 -29.18 -8.58
N GLU A 267 -22.14 -29.01 -9.59
CA GLU A 267 -23.36 -28.20 -9.51
C GLU A 267 -24.19 -28.56 -8.26
N PRO A 268 -24.47 -27.60 -7.36
CA PRO A 268 -25.15 -27.91 -6.12
C PRO A 268 -26.69 -27.84 -6.31
N PRO A 269 -27.49 -28.63 -5.57
CA PRO A 269 -28.92 -28.80 -5.80
C PRO A 269 -29.72 -27.51 -5.56
N PRO A 270 -30.77 -27.22 -6.34
CA PRO A 270 -31.54 -25.98 -6.22
C PRO A 270 -32.16 -25.85 -4.81
N THR A 271 -32.02 -24.67 -4.21
CA THR A 271 -32.60 -24.37 -2.90
C THR A 271 -33.71 -23.34 -3.05
N ALA A 272 -34.80 -23.55 -2.32
CA ALA A 272 -35.96 -22.67 -2.32
C ALA A 272 -35.58 -21.23 -1.94
N PRO A 273 -36.25 -20.21 -2.52
CA PRO A 273 -36.06 -18.81 -2.14
C PRO A 273 -36.38 -18.63 -0.64
N GLY A 274 -35.38 -18.23 0.17
CA GLY A 274 -35.54 -17.92 1.59
C GLY A 274 -34.59 -18.63 2.57
N ALA A 275 -33.72 -19.54 2.12
CA ALA A 275 -32.86 -20.35 3.01
C ALA A 275 -31.53 -19.68 3.42
N LEU A 276 -31.14 -18.57 2.78
CA LEU A 276 -29.87 -17.90 3.03
C LEU A 276 -30.01 -16.97 4.22
N THR A 277 -29.34 -17.31 5.31
CA THR A 277 -29.57 -16.64 6.60
C THR A 277 -28.30 -16.13 7.25
N LEU A 278 -27.11 -16.28 6.65
CA LEU A 278 -25.86 -15.89 7.31
C LEU A 278 -25.07 -14.83 6.54
N SER A 279 -24.58 -13.82 7.25
CA SER A 279 -23.56 -12.89 6.78
C SER A 279 -22.26 -13.06 7.56
N THR A 280 -21.10 -12.72 7.00
CA THR A 280 -19.82 -12.77 7.75
C THR A 280 -18.79 -11.77 7.21
N ILE A 281 -17.69 -11.55 7.95
CA ILE A 281 -16.61 -10.62 7.60
C ILE A 281 -15.28 -11.40 7.49
N ILE A 282 -14.52 -11.14 6.42
CA ILE A 282 -13.13 -11.59 6.25
C ILE A 282 -12.21 -10.37 6.36
N HIS A 283 -11.27 -10.43 7.30
CA HIS A 283 -10.28 -9.38 7.50
C HIS A 283 -9.20 -9.37 6.41
N GLY A 284 -8.57 -8.22 6.20
CA GLY A 284 -7.42 -8.07 5.30
C GLY A 284 -6.11 -8.64 5.85
N THR A 285 -5.01 -8.39 5.13
CA THR A 285 -3.64 -8.72 5.54
C THR A 285 -3.39 -8.18 6.95
N TRP A 286 -2.86 -9.01 7.85
CA TRP A 286 -2.64 -8.70 9.28
C TRP A 286 -3.87 -8.31 10.10
N GLY A 287 -5.07 -8.28 9.52
CA GLY A 287 -6.31 -7.96 10.23
C GLY A 287 -6.59 -8.89 11.40
N TRP A 288 -5.96 -10.08 11.45
CA TRP A 288 -6.03 -10.98 12.60
C TRP A 288 -5.53 -10.35 13.91
N LYS A 289 -4.59 -9.40 13.85
CA LYS A 289 -4.11 -8.63 15.01
C LYS A 289 -5.14 -7.59 15.48
N GLY A 290 -6.03 -7.16 14.59
CA GLY A 290 -7.12 -6.24 14.89
C GLY A 290 -8.36 -6.93 15.46
N GLY A 291 -9.10 -6.21 16.29
CA GLY A 291 -10.35 -6.67 16.88
C GLY A 291 -11.63 -6.30 16.10
N TRP A 292 -11.55 -5.38 15.13
CA TRP A 292 -12.71 -4.72 14.51
C TRP A 292 -13.70 -5.67 13.81
N TRP A 293 -13.21 -6.75 13.19
CA TRP A 293 -14.00 -7.68 12.36
C TRP A 293 -14.56 -8.88 13.11
N ARG A 294 -14.01 -9.21 14.29
CA ARG A 294 -14.38 -10.41 15.06
C ARG A 294 -15.73 -10.19 15.75
N PRO A 295 -16.49 -11.23 16.12
CA PRO A 295 -17.67 -11.09 16.96
C PRO A 295 -17.40 -10.22 18.19
N GLY A 296 -18.18 -9.15 18.34
CA GLY A 296 -18.03 -8.17 19.42
C GLY A 296 -17.04 -7.03 19.12
N GLY A 297 -16.31 -7.08 18.00
CA GLY A 297 -15.48 -5.99 17.48
C GLY A 297 -16.28 -4.75 17.09
N THR A 298 -15.62 -3.61 16.95
CA THR A 298 -16.28 -2.31 16.69
C THR A 298 -17.09 -2.32 15.40
N PHE A 299 -16.45 -2.57 14.26
CA PHE A 299 -17.14 -2.62 12.96
C PHE A 299 -18.11 -3.81 12.87
N HIS A 300 -17.74 -4.97 13.42
CA HIS A 300 -18.63 -6.13 13.50
C HIS A 300 -19.95 -5.79 14.20
N ARG A 301 -19.88 -5.17 15.37
CA ARG A 301 -21.04 -4.76 16.15
C ARG A 301 -21.88 -3.73 15.42
N TYR A 302 -21.24 -2.73 14.82
CA TYR A 302 -21.94 -1.73 14.02
C TYR A 302 -22.75 -2.35 12.87
N ILE A 303 -22.14 -3.25 12.10
CA ILE A 303 -22.82 -3.97 11.01
C ILE A 303 -23.92 -4.87 11.55
N LEU A 304 -23.66 -5.65 12.61
CA LEU A 304 -24.64 -6.54 13.23
C LEU A 304 -25.89 -5.77 13.70
N ASP A 305 -25.68 -4.69 14.44
CA ASP A 305 -26.76 -3.96 15.11
C ASP A 305 -27.57 -3.08 14.14
N THR A 306 -26.97 -2.66 13.02
CA THR A 306 -27.55 -1.61 12.16
C THR A 306 -27.96 -2.11 10.77
N HIS A 307 -27.20 -3.03 10.16
CA HIS A 307 -27.32 -3.33 8.72
C HIS A 307 -27.54 -4.80 8.39
N ARG A 308 -26.93 -5.71 9.16
CA ARG A 308 -27.00 -7.17 8.96
C ARG A 308 -27.22 -7.87 10.30
N PRO A 309 -28.47 -7.94 10.80
CA PRO A 309 -28.79 -8.64 12.06
C PRO A 309 -28.48 -10.14 12.02
N ASN A 310 -28.19 -10.67 10.84
CA ASN A 310 -27.80 -12.04 10.59
C ASN A 310 -26.27 -12.24 10.45
N LEU A 311 -25.47 -11.26 10.86
CA LEU A 311 -24.02 -11.35 10.86
C LEU A 311 -23.54 -12.40 11.88
N TYR A 312 -22.63 -13.28 11.46
CA TYR A 312 -22.09 -14.37 12.28
C TYR A 312 -21.47 -13.82 13.56
N ASN A 313 -21.98 -14.26 14.72
CA ASN A 313 -21.59 -13.76 16.03
C ASN A 313 -21.22 -14.87 17.04
N ARG A 314 -21.00 -16.11 16.56
CA ARG A 314 -20.66 -17.27 17.41
C ARG A 314 -19.14 -17.48 17.51
N GLY A 315 -18.70 -18.42 18.34
CA GLY A 315 -17.28 -18.62 18.70
C GLY A 315 -16.37 -19.15 17.59
N ALA A 316 -16.88 -19.95 16.66
CA ALA A 316 -16.11 -20.57 15.58
C ALA A 316 -16.06 -19.67 14.32
N LYS A 317 -15.55 -18.44 14.47
CA LYS A 317 -15.40 -17.53 13.32
C LYS A 317 -14.35 -18.04 12.33
N PHE A 318 -14.59 -17.81 11.04
CA PHE A 318 -13.52 -17.96 10.06
C PHE A 318 -12.40 -16.95 10.35
N SER A 319 -11.15 -17.41 10.27
CA SER A 319 -9.97 -16.58 10.35
C SER A 319 -8.87 -17.17 9.48
N TRP A 320 -8.00 -16.32 8.95
CA TRP A 320 -6.86 -16.77 8.17
C TRP A 320 -5.58 -16.08 8.67
N SER A 321 -4.43 -16.53 8.18
CA SER A 321 -3.13 -16.03 8.63
C SER A 321 -2.93 -14.53 8.39
N GLY A 322 -3.70 -13.93 7.48
CA GLY A 322 -3.51 -12.55 7.06
C GLY A 322 -2.18 -12.34 6.34
N ALA A 323 -1.54 -13.42 5.86
CA ALA A 323 -0.27 -13.35 5.16
C ALA A 323 -0.46 -12.83 3.73
N TYR A 324 0.51 -12.08 3.22
CA TYR A 324 0.43 -11.50 1.88
C TYR A 324 0.68 -12.52 0.75
N SER A 325 1.11 -13.75 1.06
CA SER A 325 1.43 -14.73 0.03
C SER A 325 0.19 -15.32 -0.65
N ARG A 326 0.32 -15.61 -1.95
CA ARG A 326 -0.75 -16.25 -2.73
C ARG A 326 -1.15 -17.61 -2.15
N SER A 327 -0.17 -18.44 -1.80
CA SER A 327 -0.40 -19.79 -1.26
C SER A 327 -1.23 -19.75 0.03
N GLN A 328 -1.03 -18.73 0.86
CA GLN A 328 -1.83 -18.51 2.07
C GLN A 328 -3.25 -18.05 1.75
N ARG A 329 -3.45 -17.23 0.70
CA ARG A 329 -4.80 -16.90 0.22
C ARG A 329 -5.51 -18.11 -0.37
N ASP A 330 -4.82 -18.96 -1.12
CA ASP A 330 -5.40 -20.21 -1.66
C ASP A 330 -5.77 -21.20 -0.54
N LEU A 331 -4.95 -21.30 0.50
CA LEU A 331 -5.30 -22.05 1.71
C LEU A 331 -6.52 -21.45 2.40
N ALA A 332 -6.55 -20.13 2.59
CA ALA A 332 -7.69 -19.45 3.21
C ALA A 332 -9.02 -19.68 2.47
N VAL A 333 -9.00 -19.80 1.13
CA VAL A 333 -10.21 -20.10 0.34
C VAL A 333 -10.71 -21.53 0.60
N ARG A 334 -9.80 -22.51 0.73
CA ARG A 334 -10.18 -23.88 1.08
C ARG A 334 -10.77 -23.95 2.49
N ASP A 335 -10.06 -23.38 3.46
CA ASP A 335 -10.49 -23.33 4.86
C ASP A 335 -11.84 -22.60 4.99
N PHE A 336 -12.04 -21.52 4.21
CA PHE A 336 -13.32 -20.80 4.18
C PHE A 336 -14.45 -21.64 3.58
N THR A 337 -14.17 -22.41 2.54
CA THR A 337 -15.15 -23.31 1.91
C THR A 337 -15.59 -24.40 2.88
N GLU A 338 -14.64 -25.02 3.58
CA GLU A 338 -14.91 -26.02 4.63
C GLU A 338 -15.76 -25.41 5.76
N TRP A 339 -15.33 -24.26 6.28
CA TRP A 339 -16.06 -23.53 7.31
C TRP A 339 -17.49 -23.17 6.87
N MET A 340 -17.67 -22.73 5.63
CA MET A 340 -18.98 -22.37 5.09
C MET A 340 -19.90 -23.59 4.98
N ASN A 341 -19.37 -24.76 4.58
CA ASN A 341 -20.16 -25.99 4.50
C ASN A 341 -20.69 -26.44 5.87
N GLU A 342 -19.92 -26.18 6.94
CA GLU A 342 -20.34 -26.49 8.32
C GLU A 342 -21.34 -25.47 8.87
N VAL A 343 -21.06 -24.18 8.67
CA VAL A 343 -21.73 -23.08 9.38
C VAL A 343 -22.87 -22.45 8.58
N ALA A 344 -22.80 -22.54 7.25
CA ALA A 344 -23.74 -21.96 6.32
C ALA A 344 -23.99 -22.89 5.11
N PRO A 345 -24.50 -24.12 5.32
CA PRO A 345 -24.69 -25.10 4.24
C PRO A 345 -25.65 -24.62 3.14
N GLN A 346 -26.49 -23.62 3.42
CA GLN A 346 -27.38 -23.01 2.45
C GLN A 346 -26.72 -21.87 1.65
N GLY A 347 -25.54 -21.42 2.07
CA GLY A 347 -24.79 -20.30 1.49
C GLY A 347 -24.77 -19.06 2.38
N ILE A 348 -23.99 -18.07 1.94
CA ILE A 348 -23.81 -16.77 2.58
C ILE A 348 -24.66 -15.72 1.86
N GLN A 349 -25.47 -14.99 2.62
CA GLN A 349 -26.22 -13.84 2.12
C GLN A 349 -25.28 -12.69 1.77
N THR A 350 -24.51 -12.19 2.75
CA THR A 350 -23.54 -11.11 2.54
C THR A 350 -22.18 -11.48 3.10
N LEU A 351 -21.14 -11.40 2.27
CA LEU A 351 -19.75 -11.57 2.65
C LEU A 351 -19.02 -10.24 2.54
N PHE A 352 -18.65 -9.67 3.69
CA PHE A 352 -17.80 -8.49 3.75
C PHE A 352 -16.33 -8.93 3.67
N GLY A 353 -15.53 -8.25 2.87
CA GLY A 353 -14.10 -8.52 2.78
C GLY A 353 -13.31 -7.24 2.68
N HIS A 354 -12.38 -7.03 3.63
CA HIS A 354 -11.47 -5.88 3.60
C HIS A 354 -10.15 -6.24 2.96
N SER A 355 -9.62 -5.36 2.11
CA SER A 355 -8.32 -5.53 1.45
C SER A 355 -8.24 -6.93 0.81
N TYR A 356 -7.16 -7.68 1.03
CA TYR A 356 -7.01 -9.06 0.56
C TYR A 356 -8.05 -10.07 1.12
N GLY A 357 -8.77 -9.74 2.19
CA GLY A 357 -9.95 -10.50 2.64
C GLY A 357 -11.08 -10.46 1.62
N GLY A 358 -11.22 -9.34 0.89
CA GLY A 358 -12.13 -9.23 -0.25
C GLY A 358 -11.68 -10.03 -1.48
N GLU A 359 -10.37 -10.19 -1.68
CA GLU A 359 -9.85 -11.10 -2.71
C GLU A 359 -10.18 -12.57 -2.36
N ILE A 360 -10.00 -12.97 -1.10
CA ILE A 360 -10.39 -14.32 -0.63
C ILE A 360 -11.89 -14.55 -0.85
N ALA A 361 -12.73 -13.57 -0.52
CA ALA A 361 -14.16 -13.62 -0.77
C ALA A 361 -14.49 -13.82 -2.26
N ALA A 362 -13.84 -13.05 -3.15
CA ALA A 362 -14.02 -13.19 -4.60
C ALA A 362 -13.53 -14.55 -5.13
N ARG A 363 -12.39 -15.05 -4.63
CA ARG A 363 -11.89 -16.40 -4.94
C ARG A 363 -12.88 -17.47 -4.50
N ALA A 364 -13.46 -17.35 -3.30
CA ALA A 364 -14.47 -18.28 -2.80
C ALA A 364 -15.71 -18.28 -3.70
N THR A 365 -16.22 -17.12 -4.11
CA THR A 365 -17.34 -17.03 -5.07
C THR A 365 -17.01 -17.73 -6.38
N ARG A 366 -15.81 -17.49 -6.94
CA ARG A 366 -15.38 -18.17 -8.17
C ARG A 366 -15.18 -19.68 -8.01
N ALA A 367 -14.89 -20.14 -6.79
CA ALA A 367 -14.77 -21.55 -6.48
C ALA A 367 -16.14 -22.24 -6.34
N GLY A 368 -17.25 -21.59 -6.69
CA GLY A 368 -18.59 -22.17 -6.67
C GLY A 368 -19.30 -22.07 -5.31
N ASN A 369 -18.71 -21.37 -4.33
CA ASN A 369 -19.38 -21.11 -3.06
C ASN A 369 -20.59 -20.21 -3.27
N ARG A 370 -21.70 -20.55 -2.61
CA ARG A 370 -22.97 -19.80 -2.70
C ARG A 370 -22.88 -18.51 -1.90
N ILE A 371 -22.54 -17.43 -2.58
CA ILE A 371 -22.42 -16.09 -1.99
C ILE A 371 -23.28 -15.13 -2.81
N HIS A 372 -24.27 -14.52 -2.18
CA HIS A 372 -25.25 -13.65 -2.87
C HIS A 372 -24.75 -12.22 -3.03
N GLU A 373 -24.03 -11.71 -2.05
CA GLU A 373 -23.49 -10.37 -2.03
C GLU A 373 -22.07 -10.34 -1.51
N LEU A 374 -21.20 -9.63 -2.23
CA LEU A 374 -19.88 -9.22 -1.76
C LEU A 374 -19.91 -7.74 -1.40
N VAL A 375 -19.51 -7.41 -0.17
CA VAL A 375 -19.21 -6.03 0.22
C VAL A 375 -17.69 -5.89 0.33
N LEU A 376 -17.09 -5.25 -0.67
CA LEU A 376 -15.65 -5.11 -0.80
C LEU A 376 -15.22 -3.79 -0.14
N LEU A 377 -14.29 -3.86 0.81
CA LEU A 377 -13.82 -2.71 1.59
C LEU A 377 -12.34 -2.48 1.25
N SER A 378 -12.03 -1.46 0.44
CA SER A 378 -10.67 -1.20 -0.06
C SER A 378 -9.99 -2.43 -0.69
N THR A 379 -10.77 -3.28 -1.36
CA THR A 379 -10.26 -4.55 -1.93
C THR A 379 -9.41 -4.29 -3.19
N PRO A 380 -8.21 -4.88 -3.32
CA PRO A 380 -7.43 -4.81 -4.56
C PRO A 380 -8.21 -5.46 -5.71
N VAL A 381 -8.32 -4.78 -6.84
CA VAL A 381 -8.94 -5.33 -8.06
C VAL A 381 -7.93 -6.23 -8.75
N THR A 382 -7.88 -7.48 -8.30
CA THR A 382 -7.16 -8.56 -8.96
C THR A 382 -8.04 -9.22 -10.02
N GLU A 383 -7.46 -10.13 -10.82
CA GLU A 383 -8.22 -10.93 -11.78
C GLU A 383 -9.37 -11.70 -11.11
N HIS A 384 -9.20 -12.17 -9.88
CA HIS A 384 -10.25 -12.86 -9.14
C HIS A 384 -11.45 -11.96 -8.82
N VAL A 385 -11.17 -10.72 -8.42
CA VAL A 385 -12.21 -9.75 -8.11
C VAL A 385 -12.90 -9.27 -9.39
N ALA A 386 -12.13 -9.02 -10.45
CA ALA A 386 -12.67 -8.66 -11.76
C ALA A 386 -13.59 -9.77 -12.32
N GLN A 387 -13.17 -11.03 -12.27
CA GLN A 387 -13.99 -12.16 -12.73
C GLN A 387 -15.19 -12.43 -11.83
N ALA A 388 -15.09 -12.22 -10.50
CA ALA A 388 -16.27 -12.28 -9.64
C ALA A 388 -17.32 -11.23 -10.06
N SER A 389 -16.89 -10.05 -10.54
CA SER A 389 -17.79 -9.02 -11.07
C SER A 389 -18.39 -9.31 -12.46
N ASP A 390 -17.87 -10.33 -13.17
CA ASP A 390 -18.49 -10.88 -14.39
C ASP A 390 -19.64 -11.85 -14.07
N GLY A 391 -19.67 -12.38 -12.84
CA GLY A 391 -20.63 -13.39 -12.41
C GLY A 391 -21.97 -12.82 -11.92
N ASP A 392 -22.75 -13.68 -11.27
CA ASP A 392 -24.10 -13.33 -10.84
C ASP A 392 -24.20 -12.65 -9.46
N VAL A 393 -23.09 -12.58 -8.73
CA VAL A 393 -23.02 -12.02 -7.39
C VAL A 393 -23.27 -10.51 -7.40
N ARG A 394 -24.05 -10.01 -6.44
CA ARG A 394 -24.17 -8.57 -6.21
C ARG A 394 -22.88 -8.08 -5.55
N ILE A 395 -22.31 -6.98 -6.04
CA ILE A 395 -21.10 -6.40 -5.45
C ILE A 395 -21.40 -4.96 -4.99
N VAL A 396 -21.05 -4.65 -3.75
CA VAL A 396 -20.94 -3.28 -3.23
C VAL A 396 -19.47 -2.99 -3.01
N ASP A 397 -18.91 -2.10 -3.81
CA ASP A 397 -17.46 -1.82 -3.85
C ASP A 397 -17.18 -0.48 -3.18
N ILE A 398 -16.77 -0.52 -1.91
CA ILE A 398 -16.54 0.65 -1.06
C ILE A 398 -15.05 0.98 -1.08
N ARG A 399 -14.70 2.20 -1.51
CA ARG A 399 -13.31 2.59 -1.78
C ARG A 399 -12.97 4.01 -1.38
N LEU A 400 -11.68 4.23 -1.13
CA LEU A 400 -11.07 5.55 -1.13
C LEU A 400 -11.06 6.10 -2.57
N ARG A 401 -11.04 7.44 -2.70
CA ARG A 401 -10.79 8.09 -3.99
C ARG A 401 -9.42 7.69 -4.54
N PHE A 402 -8.37 7.76 -3.73
CA PHE A 402 -7.08 7.21 -4.11
C PHE A 402 -6.51 6.48 -2.91
N ASP A 403 -6.29 5.17 -3.05
CA ASP A 403 -5.73 4.34 -1.99
C ASP A 403 -4.21 4.24 -2.18
N PRO A 404 -3.41 4.92 -1.32
CA PRO A 404 -1.96 4.91 -1.49
C PRO A 404 -1.34 3.54 -1.19
N VAL A 405 -1.99 2.69 -0.38
CA VAL A 405 -1.51 1.35 -0.07
C VAL A 405 -1.65 0.45 -1.30
N LEU A 406 -2.81 0.48 -1.96
CA LEU A 406 -3.03 -0.29 -3.20
C LEU A 406 -2.18 0.21 -4.37
N ALA A 407 -1.93 1.52 -4.44
CA ALA A 407 -1.02 2.11 -5.43
C ALA A 407 0.44 1.69 -5.18
N VAL A 408 0.94 1.74 -3.94
CA VAL A 408 2.28 1.21 -3.64
C VAL A 408 2.38 -0.26 -4.06
N ALA A 409 1.38 -1.08 -3.75
CA ALA A 409 1.33 -2.49 -4.12
C ALA A 409 1.26 -2.74 -5.65
N GLY A 410 0.96 -1.71 -6.45
CA GLY A 410 0.80 -1.80 -7.90
C GLY A 410 -0.49 -2.51 -8.33
N THR A 411 -1.52 -2.48 -7.49
CA THR A 411 -2.78 -3.22 -7.71
C THR A 411 -3.92 -2.33 -8.20
N GLY A 412 -4.90 -2.92 -8.88
CA GLY A 412 -6.08 -2.22 -9.38
C GLY A 412 -6.93 -1.63 -8.27
N GLN A 413 -7.50 -0.44 -8.50
CA GLN A 413 -8.34 0.26 -7.52
C GLN A 413 -9.76 0.55 -8.01
N ARG A 414 -10.11 0.18 -9.24
CA ARG A 414 -11.44 0.42 -9.81
C ARG A 414 -11.93 -0.84 -10.50
N LEU A 415 -13.14 -1.26 -10.13
CA LEU A 415 -13.84 -2.26 -10.91
C LEU A 415 -14.43 -1.59 -12.16
N PRO A 416 -14.49 -2.31 -13.29
CA PRO A 416 -15.26 -1.86 -14.44
C PRO A 416 -16.71 -1.60 -14.04
N ALA A 417 -17.36 -0.62 -14.68
CA ALA A 417 -18.78 -0.36 -14.46
C ALA A 417 -19.61 -1.57 -14.94
N ARG A 418 -20.44 -2.13 -14.05
CA ARG A 418 -21.29 -3.30 -14.29
C ARG A 418 -22.63 -3.15 -13.59
N GLN A 419 -23.68 -3.75 -14.14
CA GLN A 419 -25.04 -3.63 -13.61
C GLN A 419 -25.18 -4.13 -12.16
N LYS A 420 -24.43 -5.17 -11.77
CA LYS A 420 -24.47 -5.78 -10.43
C LYS A 420 -23.44 -5.18 -9.46
N VAL A 421 -22.63 -4.22 -9.90
CA VAL A 421 -21.62 -3.55 -9.08
C VAL A 421 -22.13 -2.16 -8.70
N THR A 422 -22.28 -1.92 -7.40
CA THR A 422 -22.56 -0.59 -6.84
C THR A 422 -21.25 -0.03 -6.28
N GLU A 423 -20.66 0.95 -6.95
CA GLU A 423 -19.48 1.65 -6.45
C GLU A 423 -19.86 2.70 -5.41
N VAL A 424 -19.12 2.73 -4.30
CA VAL A 424 -19.28 3.68 -3.22
C VAL A 424 -17.91 4.30 -2.93
N LEU A 425 -17.59 5.38 -3.63
CA LEU A 425 -16.39 6.18 -3.33
C LEU A 425 -16.64 7.06 -2.10
N LEU A 426 -15.76 6.99 -1.11
CA LEU A 426 -15.75 7.93 0.01
C LEU A 426 -15.64 9.36 -0.53
N ASN A 427 -16.46 10.26 0.02
CA ASN A 427 -16.59 11.64 -0.44
C ASN A 427 -15.32 12.44 -0.16
N ARG A 428 -14.73 12.25 1.03
CA ARG A 428 -13.50 12.92 1.47
C ARG A 428 -12.28 12.10 1.07
N TRP A 429 -11.16 12.78 0.78
CA TRP A 429 -9.90 12.10 0.57
C TRP A 429 -9.29 11.68 1.90
N ARG A 430 -8.76 10.47 1.93
CA ARG A 430 -8.20 9.83 3.12
C ARG A 430 -6.96 9.03 2.75
N LEU A 431 -6.03 8.92 3.68
CA LEU A 431 -4.87 8.04 3.53
C LEU A 431 -5.10 6.65 4.13
N ASP A 432 -5.98 6.53 5.12
CA ASP A 432 -6.17 5.29 5.84
C ASP A 432 -6.90 4.24 5.00
N HIS A 433 -6.17 3.19 4.61
CA HIS A 433 -6.68 2.01 3.92
C HIS A 433 -7.80 1.30 4.71
N GLY A 434 -7.80 1.44 6.04
CA GLY A 434 -8.82 0.92 6.96
C GLY A 434 -10.09 1.76 7.05
N ALA A 435 -10.14 2.97 6.47
CA ALA A 435 -11.29 3.87 6.57
C ALA A 435 -12.61 3.24 6.07
N THR A 436 -12.54 2.26 5.16
CA THR A 436 -13.73 1.57 4.62
C THR A 436 -14.37 0.58 5.60
N HIS A 437 -13.73 0.27 6.72
CA HIS A 437 -14.32 -0.49 7.84
C HIS A 437 -14.44 0.36 9.12
N ASP A 438 -14.35 1.69 9.01
CA ASP A 438 -14.55 2.58 10.14
C ASP A 438 -16.02 2.96 10.30
N GLU A 439 -16.56 2.80 11.51
CA GLU A 439 -17.96 3.09 11.81
C GLU A 439 -18.29 4.58 11.64
N GLN A 440 -17.42 5.48 12.08
CA GLN A 440 -17.64 6.92 11.98
C GLN A 440 -17.64 7.36 10.52
N VAL A 441 -16.79 6.79 9.68
CA VAL A 441 -16.80 7.00 8.22
C VAL A 441 -18.12 6.54 7.63
N TRP A 442 -18.58 5.34 7.98
CA TRP A 442 -19.85 4.81 7.49
C TRP A 442 -21.06 5.69 7.85
N ARG A 443 -21.07 6.23 9.07
CA ARG A 443 -22.12 7.13 9.55
C ARG A 443 -22.04 8.52 8.90
N SER A 444 -20.86 9.12 8.84
CA SER A 444 -20.68 10.49 8.34
C SER A 444 -20.82 10.60 6.82
N GLU A 445 -20.59 9.52 6.07
CA GLU A 445 -20.63 9.52 4.61
C GLU A 445 -21.77 8.67 4.02
N ASP A 446 -22.75 8.27 4.85
CA ASP A 446 -23.93 7.50 4.46
C ASP A 446 -23.59 6.23 3.65
N VAL A 447 -22.50 5.54 4.00
CA VAL A 447 -21.93 4.47 3.19
C VAL A 447 -22.95 3.35 2.95
N ALA A 448 -23.64 2.91 4.00
CA ALA A 448 -24.66 1.86 3.90
C ALA A 448 -25.81 2.25 2.96
N ARG A 449 -26.31 3.49 3.08
CA ARG A 449 -27.42 3.99 2.25
C ARG A 449 -27.02 4.06 0.78
N ARG A 450 -25.82 4.56 0.47
CA ARG A 450 -25.31 4.66 -0.91
C ARG A 450 -25.01 3.29 -1.51
N GLY A 451 -24.43 2.38 -0.72
CA GLY A 451 -24.17 1.00 -1.11
C GLY A 451 -25.40 0.10 -1.13
N ARG A 452 -26.52 0.56 -0.55
CA ARG A 452 -27.71 -0.24 -0.25
C ARG A 452 -27.32 -1.52 0.50
N VAL A 453 -26.43 -1.35 1.48
CA VAL A 453 -26.04 -2.41 2.41
C VAL A 453 -27.19 -2.53 3.37
#